data_AF-A0A3B1BW49-F1
#
_entry.id   AF-A0A3B1BW49-F1
#
_cell.length_a   1.000
_cell.length_b   1.000
_cell.length_c   1.000
_cell.angle_alpha   90.00
_cell.angle_beta   90.00
_cell.angle_gamma   90.00
#
_symmetry.space_group_name_H-M   'P 1'
#
loop_
_entity.id
_entity.type
_entity.pdbx_description
1 polymer ?
#
loop_
_entity_poly.entity_id
_entity_poly.type
_entity_poly.pdbx_seq_one_letter_code
_entity_poly.pdbx_strand_id
1 'polypeptide(L)'
;RTEELEHAEQEFIDFKWLSNPIEFIGDENNFVRAIKCAVMELSDPDESGRRKPVPTGEEFIDEVDTVVFSLGCDVNPIVPDSSKELRVNKWGIVMVDETTCHTSIPGVFAGGDSITGGSTVIMAMGHAKNAAKYMHEYMTGNFDYELNVPTDPESPGIQWTGRFSKGKR
;
A
#
# COMPACT_ATOMS: atom_id res chain seq x y z
N ARG A 1 5.86 -6.48 -12.15
CA ARG A 1 7.04 -7.24 -12.64
C ARG A 1 6.71 -7.62 -14.08
N THR A 2 7.61 -7.41 -15.03
CA THR A 2 7.31 -7.65 -16.47
C THR A 2 6.94 -9.10 -16.74
N GLU A 3 7.64 -10.04 -16.09
CA GLU A 3 7.39 -11.49 -16.20
C GLU A 3 5.92 -11.87 -15.89
N GLU A 4 5.31 -11.27 -14.87
CA GLU A 4 3.91 -11.56 -14.50
C GLU A 4 2.91 -11.04 -15.55
N LEU A 5 3.24 -9.92 -16.20
CA LEU A 5 2.42 -9.38 -17.29
C LEU A 5 2.52 -10.28 -18.53
N GLU A 6 3.74 -10.73 -18.86
CA GLU A 6 3.99 -11.64 -19.99
C GLU A 6 3.25 -12.97 -19.81
N HIS A 7 3.24 -13.54 -18.60
CA HIS A 7 2.46 -14.75 -18.31
C HIS A 7 0.95 -14.50 -18.46
N ALA A 8 0.44 -13.36 -17.97
CA ALA A 8 -0.98 -13.02 -18.12
C ALA A 8 -1.39 -12.87 -19.60
N GLU A 9 -0.53 -12.29 -20.43
CA GLU A 9 -0.74 -12.22 -21.88
C GLU A 9 -0.72 -13.62 -22.53
N GLN A 10 0.17 -14.51 -22.09
CA GLN A 10 0.23 -15.91 -22.55
C GLN A 10 -1.01 -16.74 -22.13
N GLU A 11 -1.64 -16.36 -21.01
CA GLU A 11 -2.89 -16.94 -20.52
C GLU A 11 -4.14 -16.27 -21.14
N PHE A 12 -3.96 -15.38 -22.11
CA PHE A 12 -5.02 -14.69 -22.85
C PHE A 12 -5.90 -13.78 -21.97
N ILE A 13 -5.33 -13.18 -20.93
CA ILE A 13 -6.03 -12.14 -20.14
C ILE A 13 -6.23 -10.90 -21.03
N ASP A 14 -7.48 -10.43 -21.13
CA ASP A 14 -7.81 -9.19 -21.83
C ASP A 14 -7.53 -7.97 -20.94
N PHE A 15 -6.67 -7.07 -21.42
CA PHE A 15 -6.27 -5.87 -20.70
C PHE A 15 -6.95 -4.64 -21.28
N LYS A 16 -7.89 -4.07 -20.52
CA LYS A 16 -8.49 -2.76 -20.81
C LYS A 16 -7.73 -1.66 -20.09
N TRP A 17 -6.66 -1.19 -20.73
CA TRP A 17 -5.87 -0.05 -20.24
C TRP A 17 -6.69 1.24 -20.23
N LEU A 18 -6.31 2.19 -19.37
CA LEU A 18 -6.94 3.52 -19.28
C LEU A 18 -8.47 3.46 -19.15
N SER A 19 -8.96 2.50 -18.38
CA SER A 19 -10.37 2.28 -18.14
C SER A 19 -10.64 2.35 -16.64
N ASN A 20 -11.49 3.28 -16.22
CA ASN A 20 -11.80 3.48 -14.81
C ASN A 20 -13.26 3.10 -14.51
N PRO A 21 -13.53 2.08 -13.68
CA PRO A 21 -14.88 1.76 -13.24
C PRO A 21 -15.59 2.95 -12.58
N ILE A 22 -16.82 3.23 -12.99
CA ILE A 22 -17.66 4.31 -12.45
C ILE A 22 -19.02 3.83 -11.93
N GLU A 23 -19.51 2.67 -12.38
CA GLU A 23 -20.79 2.11 -11.93
C GLU A 23 -20.81 0.58 -12.07
N PHE A 24 -21.39 -0.12 -11.08
CA PHE A 24 -21.74 -1.54 -11.19
C PHE A 24 -23.23 -1.68 -11.43
N ILE A 25 -23.60 -2.36 -12.51
CA ILE A 25 -24.99 -2.51 -12.94
C ILE A 25 -25.46 -3.89 -12.50
N GLY A 26 -26.51 -3.91 -11.67
CA GLY A 26 -27.16 -5.13 -11.18
C GLY A 26 -28.28 -5.63 -12.10
N ASP A 27 -28.65 -6.90 -11.91
CA ASP A 27 -29.89 -7.50 -12.40
C ASP A 27 -31.03 -7.39 -11.36
N GLU A 28 -32.18 -8.00 -11.66
CA GLU A 28 -33.38 -7.99 -10.79
C GLU A 28 -33.16 -8.70 -9.44
N ASN A 29 -32.13 -9.55 -9.34
CA ASN A 29 -31.79 -10.33 -8.16
C ASN A 29 -30.61 -9.74 -7.37
N ASN A 30 -30.12 -8.55 -7.74
CA ASN A 30 -28.94 -7.88 -7.20
C ASN A 30 -27.60 -8.60 -7.47
N PHE A 31 -27.52 -9.37 -8.55
CA PHE A 31 -26.23 -9.85 -9.07
C PHE A 31 -25.67 -8.84 -10.07
N VAL A 32 -24.34 -8.69 -10.11
CA VAL A 32 -23.71 -7.85 -11.14
C VAL A 32 -23.92 -8.50 -12.51
N ARG A 33 -24.28 -7.68 -13.49
CA ARG A 33 -24.43 -8.10 -14.89
C ARG A 33 -23.58 -7.30 -15.86
N ALA A 34 -23.14 -6.11 -15.44
CA ALA A 34 -22.29 -5.26 -16.24
C ALA A 34 -21.52 -4.25 -15.38
N ILE A 35 -20.42 -3.76 -15.93
CA ILE A 35 -19.60 -2.68 -15.37
C ILE A 35 -19.56 -1.53 -16.36
N LYS A 36 -19.80 -0.32 -15.86
CA LYS A 36 -19.64 0.92 -16.62
C LYS A 36 -18.28 1.52 -16.32
N CYS A 37 -17.53 1.84 -17.37
CA CYS A 37 -16.19 2.39 -17.26
C CYS A 37 -16.09 3.71 -18.01
N ALA A 38 -15.39 4.68 -17.42
CA ALA A 38 -14.94 5.88 -18.10
C ALA A 38 -13.63 5.58 -18.85
N VAL A 39 -13.54 6.07 -20.09
CA VAL A 39 -12.29 6.07 -20.87
C VAL A 39 -11.39 7.18 -20.33
N MET A 40 -10.13 6.85 -20.11
CA MET A 40 -9.12 7.73 -19.54
C MET A 40 -8.04 8.05 -20.58
N GLU A 41 -7.37 9.18 -20.40
CA GLU A 41 -6.13 9.51 -21.09
C GLU A 41 -5.06 9.93 -20.08
N LEU A 42 -3.79 9.90 -20.47
CA LEU A 42 -2.70 10.32 -19.61
C LEU A 42 -2.48 11.84 -19.73
N SER A 43 -2.48 12.53 -18.60
CA SER A 43 -2.09 13.93 -18.51
C SER A 43 -0.65 14.16 -18.94
N ASP A 44 -0.28 15.44 -19.05
CA ASP A 44 1.11 15.85 -19.02
C ASP A 44 1.81 15.36 -17.73
N PRO A 45 3.12 15.08 -17.79
CA PRO A 45 3.88 14.66 -16.62
C PRO A 45 3.92 15.77 -15.58
N ASP A 46 3.71 15.41 -14.32
CA ASP A 46 3.88 16.31 -13.18
C ASP A 46 5.37 16.52 -12.85
N GLU A 47 5.67 17.31 -11.79
CA GLU A 47 7.03 17.58 -11.31
C GLU A 47 7.82 16.31 -10.94
N SER A 48 7.13 15.20 -10.66
CA SER A 48 7.75 13.90 -10.39
C SER A 48 8.00 13.06 -11.65
N GLY A 49 7.58 13.55 -12.81
CA GLY A 49 7.60 12.84 -14.09
C GLY A 49 6.40 11.88 -14.26
N ARG A 50 5.47 11.83 -13.31
CA ARG A 50 4.32 10.93 -13.33
C ARG A 50 3.20 11.56 -14.14
N ARG A 51 2.60 10.78 -15.04
CA ARG A 51 1.35 11.15 -15.71
C ARG A 51 0.16 10.61 -14.93
N LYS A 52 -0.91 11.41 -14.82
CA LYS A 52 -2.14 11.02 -14.13
C LYS A 52 -3.22 10.65 -15.15
N PRO A 53 -4.03 9.63 -14.90
CA PRO A 53 -5.19 9.35 -15.73
C PRO A 53 -6.25 10.45 -15.53
N VAL A 54 -6.79 10.99 -16.63
CA VAL A 54 -7.89 11.97 -16.64
C VAL A 54 -9.03 11.47 -17.54
N PRO A 55 -10.31 11.68 -17.19
CA PRO A 55 -11.43 11.21 -18.01
C PRO A 55 -11.48 11.94 -19.35
N THR A 56 -11.73 11.22 -20.45
CA THR A 56 -11.95 11.82 -21.78
C THR A 56 -13.39 12.32 -21.97
N GLY A 57 -14.30 11.89 -21.09
CA GLY A 57 -15.75 12.11 -21.22
C GLY A 57 -16.48 10.99 -21.98
N GLU A 58 -15.74 10.02 -22.52
CA GLU A 58 -16.32 8.82 -23.13
C GLU A 58 -16.53 7.73 -22.07
N GLU A 59 -17.57 6.93 -22.25
CA GLU A 59 -17.94 5.82 -21.37
C GLU A 59 -18.29 4.58 -22.21
N PHE A 60 -18.04 3.40 -21.65
CA PHE A 60 -18.49 2.13 -22.22
C PHE A 60 -19.03 1.21 -21.13
N ILE A 61 -19.78 0.19 -21.56
CA ILE A 61 -20.34 -0.84 -20.69
C ILE A 61 -19.85 -2.19 -21.18
N ASP A 62 -19.30 -2.99 -20.27
CA ASP A 62 -18.99 -4.39 -20.51
C ASP A 62 -19.90 -5.28 -19.67
N GLU A 63 -20.39 -6.36 -20.28
CA GLU A 63 -21.12 -7.40 -19.55
C GLU A 63 -20.14 -8.23 -18.72
N VAL A 64 -20.43 -8.37 -17.42
CA VAL A 64 -19.62 -9.15 -16.46
C VAL A 64 -20.54 -9.77 -15.42
N ASP A 65 -20.22 -10.99 -14.99
CA ASP A 65 -20.93 -11.69 -13.91
C ASP A 65 -20.22 -11.61 -12.56
N THR A 66 -18.94 -11.22 -12.58
CA THR A 66 -18.05 -11.22 -11.42
C THR A 66 -17.11 -10.03 -11.47
N VAL A 67 -16.95 -9.35 -10.34
CA VAL A 67 -15.98 -8.27 -10.17
C VAL A 67 -15.10 -8.59 -8.97
N VAL A 68 -13.78 -8.57 -9.18
CA VAL A 68 -12.78 -8.74 -8.12
C VAL A 68 -12.07 -7.41 -7.89
N PHE A 69 -12.21 -6.85 -6.70
CA PHE A 69 -11.50 -5.61 -6.34
C PHE A 69 -10.05 -5.90 -5.96
N SER A 70 -9.12 -5.35 -6.73
CA SER A 70 -7.67 -5.49 -6.54
C SER A 70 -6.96 -4.13 -6.39
N LEU A 71 -7.60 -3.21 -5.65
CA LEU A 71 -7.19 -1.80 -5.52
C LEU A 71 -6.01 -1.55 -4.56
N GLY A 72 -5.45 -2.60 -3.97
CA GLY A 72 -4.47 -2.51 -2.89
C GLY A 72 -5.09 -2.74 -1.51
N CYS A 73 -4.28 -2.61 -0.47
CA CYS A 73 -4.66 -2.87 0.92
C CYS A 73 -4.23 -1.69 1.80
N ASP A 74 -5.12 -1.28 2.69
CA ASP A 74 -4.81 -0.31 3.75
C ASP A 74 -4.47 -1.03 5.07
N VAL A 75 -3.87 -0.30 6.01
CA VAL A 75 -3.61 -0.82 7.35
C VAL A 75 -4.94 -0.94 8.10
N ASN A 76 -5.19 -2.10 8.71
CA ASN A 76 -6.39 -2.32 9.52
C ASN A 76 -6.40 -1.38 10.74
N PRO A 77 -7.45 -0.56 10.93
CA PRO A 77 -7.48 0.46 11.98
C PRO A 77 -7.56 -0.11 13.41
N ILE A 78 -7.95 -1.38 13.60
CA ILE A 78 -8.14 -1.96 14.94
C ILE A 78 -6.90 -1.82 15.83
N VAL A 79 -5.70 -2.02 15.27
CA VAL A 79 -4.44 -1.94 16.03
C VAL A 79 -4.02 -0.47 16.26
N PRO A 80 -3.93 0.39 15.23
CA PRO A 80 -3.76 1.84 15.39
C PRO A 80 -4.68 2.48 16.43
N ASP A 81 -5.97 2.11 16.41
CA ASP A 81 -6.98 2.73 17.27
C ASP A 81 -7.02 2.14 18.69
N SER A 82 -6.29 1.05 18.93
CA SER A 82 -6.27 0.38 20.24
C SER A 82 -5.61 1.20 21.35
N SER A 83 -4.74 2.17 20.99
CA SER A 83 -4.04 3.03 21.95
C SER A 83 -3.69 4.39 21.37
N LYS A 84 -4.01 5.45 22.11
CA LYS A 84 -3.62 6.83 21.77
C LYS A 84 -2.10 7.07 21.86
N GLU A 85 -1.38 6.19 22.54
CA GLU A 85 0.07 6.26 22.65
C GLU A 85 0.77 5.71 21.41
N LEU A 86 0.06 4.94 20.57
CA LEU A 86 0.58 4.43 19.31
C LEU A 86 0.46 5.52 18.24
N ARG A 87 1.60 6.04 17.80
CA ARG A 87 1.64 7.03 16.73
C ARG A 87 1.44 6.35 15.39
N VAL A 88 0.53 6.89 14.61
CA VAL A 88 0.29 6.52 13.21
C VAL A 88 0.29 7.76 12.35
N ASN A 89 0.60 7.61 11.07
CA ASN A 89 0.40 8.69 10.11
C ASN A 89 -1.05 8.77 9.64
N LYS A 90 -1.35 9.74 8.77
CA LYS A 90 -2.72 9.95 8.25
C LYS A 90 -3.32 8.77 7.48
N TRP A 91 -2.51 7.80 7.07
CA TRP A 91 -2.93 6.58 6.38
C TRP A 91 -3.04 5.37 7.33
N GLY A 92 -2.91 5.57 8.64
CA GLY A 92 -2.97 4.50 9.64
C GLY A 92 -1.70 3.64 9.71
N ILE A 93 -0.62 4.04 9.03
CA ILE A 93 0.66 3.33 9.07
C ILE A 93 1.32 3.60 10.43
N VAL A 94 1.76 2.53 11.10
CA VAL A 94 2.42 2.60 12.40
C VAL A 94 3.78 3.27 12.28
N MET A 95 3.99 4.34 13.03
CA MET A 95 5.26 5.05 13.05
C MET A 95 6.23 4.35 13.99
N VAL A 96 7.42 4.07 13.48
CA VAL A 96 8.50 3.42 14.21
C VAL A 96 9.81 4.14 13.98
N ASP A 97 10.77 3.88 14.86
CA ASP A 97 12.17 4.16 14.61
C ASP A 97 12.68 3.25 13.48
N GLU A 98 13.32 3.85 12.46
CA GLU A 98 13.70 3.17 11.22
C GLU A 98 14.71 2.03 11.45
N THR A 99 15.59 2.20 12.44
CA THR A 99 16.64 1.22 12.73
C THR A 99 16.11 0.09 13.60
N THR A 100 15.42 0.45 14.68
CA THR A 100 15.04 -0.49 15.75
C THR A 100 13.68 -1.13 15.54
N CYS A 101 12.85 -0.58 14.66
CA CYS A 101 11.44 -0.95 14.49
C CYS A 101 10.59 -0.75 15.76
N HIS A 102 11.10 0.01 16.73
CA HIS A 102 10.41 0.32 17.97
C HIS A 102 9.37 1.42 17.72
N THR A 103 8.15 1.23 18.25
CA THR A 103 7.04 2.20 18.11
C THR A 103 7.16 3.34 19.13
N SER A 104 6.19 4.24 19.17
CA SER A 104 6.07 5.22 20.26
C SER A 104 5.72 4.63 21.62
N ILE A 105 5.30 3.36 21.70
CA ILE A 105 4.98 2.68 22.96
C ILE A 105 6.21 1.86 23.40
N PRO A 106 6.74 2.09 24.62
CA PRO A 106 7.86 1.32 25.19
C PRO A 106 7.64 -0.20 25.12
N GLY A 107 8.61 -0.92 24.54
CA GLY A 107 8.57 -2.38 24.43
C GLY A 107 7.68 -2.93 23.31
N VAL A 108 7.06 -2.06 22.50
CA VAL A 108 6.23 -2.46 21.35
C VAL A 108 6.96 -2.16 20.05
N PHE A 109 7.05 -3.16 19.19
CA PHE A 109 7.76 -3.11 17.91
C PHE A 109 6.80 -3.45 16.76
N ALA A 110 7.02 -2.88 15.58
CA ALA A 110 6.21 -3.15 14.39
C ALA A 110 7.08 -3.28 13.14
N GLY A 111 6.63 -4.06 12.16
CA GLY A 111 7.40 -4.41 10.98
C GLY A 111 6.52 -4.77 9.78
N GLY A 112 7.15 -4.96 8.61
CA GLY A 112 6.45 -5.28 7.37
C GLY A 112 5.51 -4.18 6.89
N ASP A 113 4.40 -4.59 6.27
CA ASP A 113 3.48 -3.66 5.62
C ASP A 113 2.78 -2.71 6.59
N SER A 114 2.70 -3.07 7.87
CA SER A 114 2.11 -2.23 8.93
C SER A 114 2.85 -0.90 9.12
N ILE A 115 4.13 -0.82 8.73
CA ILE A 115 4.97 0.38 8.87
C ILE A 115 5.34 1.02 7.52
N THR A 116 4.92 0.42 6.40
CA THR A 116 5.22 0.93 5.05
C THR A 116 3.98 1.22 4.19
N GLY A 117 2.82 0.65 4.50
CA GLY A 117 1.61 0.76 3.66
C GLY A 117 1.66 -0.11 2.40
N GLY A 118 2.25 -1.30 2.50
CA GLY A 118 2.43 -2.25 1.40
C GLY A 118 3.83 -2.21 0.79
N SER A 119 4.57 -3.32 0.89
CA SER A 119 5.94 -3.44 0.41
C SER A 119 6.20 -4.83 -0.20
N THR A 120 7.47 -5.21 -0.28
CA THR A 120 7.92 -6.52 -0.75
C THR A 120 8.23 -7.44 0.42
N VAL A 121 8.13 -8.75 0.20
CA VAL A 121 8.45 -9.77 1.21
C VAL A 121 9.86 -9.60 1.80
N ILE A 122 10.83 -9.16 0.99
CA ILE A 122 12.21 -8.98 1.46
C ILE A 122 12.32 -7.82 2.47
N MET A 123 11.56 -6.75 2.30
CA MET A 123 11.51 -5.63 3.24
C MET A 123 10.86 -6.06 4.55
N ALA A 124 9.75 -6.79 4.47
CA ALA A 124 9.09 -7.33 5.65
C ALA A 124 10.02 -8.26 6.46
N MET A 125 10.78 -9.10 5.78
CA MET A 125 11.80 -9.95 6.43
C MET A 125 12.92 -9.12 7.07
N GLY A 126 13.38 -8.06 6.40
CA GLY A 126 14.37 -7.13 6.96
C GLY A 126 13.88 -6.48 8.25
N HIS A 127 12.65 -5.95 8.25
CA HIS A 127 12.02 -5.39 9.44
C HIS A 127 11.88 -6.43 10.56
N ALA A 128 11.47 -7.66 10.25
CA ALA A 128 11.36 -8.73 11.24
C ALA A 128 12.70 -9.06 11.90
N LYS A 129 13.81 -9.10 11.14
CA LYS A 129 15.15 -9.32 11.69
C LYS A 129 15.60 -8.19 12.61
N ASN A 130 15.39 -6.95 12.19
CA ASN A 130 15.73 -5.79 13.01
C ASN A 130 14.90 -5.79 14.30
N ALA A 131 13.57 -5.86 14.16
CA ALA A 131 12.67 -5.90 15.31
C ALA A 131 13.03 -7.01 16.29
N ALA A 132 13.32 -8.24 15.81
CA ALA A 132 13.71 -9.35 16.68
C ALA A 132 15.03 -9.10 17.43
N LYS A 133 16.04 -8.55 16.75
CA LYS A 133 17.33 -8.19 17.37
C LYS A 133 17.11 -7.17 18.49
N TYR A 134 16.38 -6.10 18.20
CA TYR A 134 16.17 -5.00 19.14
C TYR A 134 15.20 -5.33 20.27
N MET A 135 14.20 -6.18 20.00
CA MET A 135 13.38 -6.81 21.03
C MET A 135 14.23 -7.61 22.03
N HIS A 136 15.20 -8.38 21.53
CA HIS A 136 16.10 -9.15 22.39
C HIS A 136 16.98 -8.24 23.27
N GLU A 137 17.56 -7.20 22.68
CA GLU A 137 18.34 -6.19 23.43
C GLU A 137 17.47 -5.50 24.48
N TYR A 138 16.22 -5.16 24.15
CA TYR A 138 15.24 -4.57 25.09
C TYR A 138 14.92 -5.49 26.26
N MET A 139 14.62 -6.75 25.99
CA MET A 139 14.29 -7.75 27.02
C MET A 139 15.47 -8.13 27.90
N THR A 140 16.70 -8.03 27.39
CA THR A 140 17.93 -8.36 28.15
C THR A 140 18.55 -7.16 28.86
N GLY A 141 17.95 -5.97 28.75
CA GLY A 141 18.45 -4.75 29.36
C GLY A 141 19.67 -4.13 28.66
N ASN A 142 19.97 -4.56 27.43
CA ASN A 142 21.08 -4.06 26.61
C ASN A 142 20.61 -3.05 25.53
N PHE A 143 19.40 -2.51 25.68
CA PHE A 143 18.84 -1.55 24.74
C PHE A 143 19.32 -0.14 25.06
N ASP A 144 20.41 0.26 24.40
CA ASP A 144 21.02 1.58 24.53
C ASP A 144 20.85 2.36 23.22
N TYR A 145 19.61 2.72 22.91
CA TYR A 145 19.24 3.44 21.69
C TYR A 145 18.33 4.63 22.03
N GLU A 146 18.69 5.80 21.51
CA GLU A 146 17.82 6.96 21.50
C GLU A 146 16.79 6.80 20.38
N LEU A 147 15.53 6.64 20.75
CA LEU A 147 14.44 6.40 19.80
C LEU A 147 14.12 7.65 18.99
N ASN A 148 14.11 7.52 17.66
CA ASN A 148 13.66 8.57 16.77
C ASN A 148 12.39 8.13 16.01
N VAL A 149 11.27 8.08 16.75
CA VAL A 149 9.95 7.80 16.16
C VAL A 149 9.35 9.11 15.63
N PRO A 150 9.02 9.21 14.34
CA PRO A 150 8.44 10.43 13.78
C PRO A 150 7.16 10.86 14.51
N THR A 151 6.97 12.17 14.64
CA THR A 151 5.79 12.78 15.28
C THR A 151 4.84 13.42 14.29
N ASP A 152 5.30 13.74 13.09
CA ASP A 152 4.51 14.41 12.07
C ASP A 152 3.57 13.38 11.38
N PRO A 153 2.24 13.56 11.46
CA PRO A 153 1.29 12.66 10.81
C PRO A 153 1.33 12.69 9.28
N GLU A 154 2.00 13.68 8.68
CA GLU A 154 2.25 13.74 7.23
C GLU A 154 3.50 12.96 6.83
N SER A 155 4.31 12.51 7.80
CA SER A 155 5.50 11.72 7.51
C SER A 155 5.10 10.41 6.82
N PRO A 156 5.74 10.08 5.69
CA PRO A 156 5.57 8.75 5.13
C PRO A 156 6.09 7.73 6.15
N GLY A 157 5.45 6.56 6.26
CA GLY A 157 6.05 5.41 6.96
C GLY A 157 7.38 5.02 6.33
N ILE A 158 8.07 4.00 6.84
CA ILE A 158 9.39 3.61 6.31
C ILE A 158 9.31 3.43 4.78
N GLN A 159 10.05 4.27 4.06
CA GLN A 159 10.12 4.23 2.60
C GLN A 159 11.37 3.49 2.18
N TRP A 160 11.24 2.68 1.12
CA TRP A 160 12.42 2.07 0.54
C TRP A 160 13.14 3.07 -0.38
N THR A 161 14.44 3.30 -0.13
CA THR A 161 15.27 4.27 -0.86
C THR A 161 16.22 3.64 -1.88
N GLY A 162 16.14 2.32 -2.11
CA GLY A 162 17.07 1.61 -2.98
C GLY A 162 16.84 1.84 -4.49
N ARG A 163 17.60 1.13 -5.34
CA ARG A 163 17.75 1.42 -6.79
C ARG A 163 16.45 1.42 -7.61
N PHE A 164 15.38 0.79 -7.14
CA PHE A 164 14.06 0.73 -7.79
C PHE A 164 13.02 1.68 -7.13
N SER A 165 13.43 2.50 -6.15
CA SER A 165 12.52 3.31 -5.29
C SER A 165 11.76 4.38 -6.06
N LYS A 166 12.26 4.73 -7.24
CA LYS A 166 11.67 5.72 -8.13
C LYS A 166 10.54 5.17 -9.01
N GLY A 167 10.26 3.88 -8.95
CA GLY A 167 9.03 3.30 -9.52
C GLY A 167 7.88 3.44 -8.53
N LYS A 168 7.45 4.67 -8.25
CA LYS A 168 6.18 4.89 -7.54
C LYS A 168 5.07 4.25 -8.39
N ARG A 169 4.27 3.36 -7.78
CA ARG A 169 2.99 2.90 -8.36
C ARG A 169 2.16 4.10 -8.80
#